data_AF-A0A2E8WMU2-F1
#
_entry.id   AF-A0A2E8WMU2-F1
#
_cell.length_a   1.000
_cell.length_b   1.000
_cell.length_c   1.000
_cell.angle_alpha   90.00
_cell.angle_beta   90.00
_cell.angle_gamma   90.00
#
_symmetry.space_group_name_H-M   'P 1'
#
loop_
_entity.id
_entity.type
_entity.pdbx_description
1 polymer ?
#
loop_
_entity_poly.entity_id
_entity_poly.type
_entity_poly.pdbx_seq_one_letter_code
_entity_poly.pdbx_strand_id
1 'polypeptide(L)'
;MIPSRYKVLLFLSLMSSWTIVRAESQSPIVVETLDSVNASALFVMETTQEQILEEESDTPTSGSELQYQMQILQEEVMALRGLVEQLSYQIQRHRGIQDDRYLELDRRLQNLGNASLLGPTEQSSDSVPSAELDTESEGQTEQALYNAGYNSIKERRFDDAIEQLKLLIEQYPDGDFTANAYYWIGEVHAAMPQPDLEQARQALVQVIDGFPESNKVPDASFKLGKVYHLMGDCGRAKAFLQQVARVYETKSAGQLAERYLADQIDC
;
A
#
# COMPACT_ATOMS: atom_id res chain seq x y z
N MET A 1 -65.05 8.02 -49.77
CA MET A 1 -65.27 6.59 -49.43
C MET A 1 -64.62 6.33 -48.08
N ILE A 2 -65.42 6.03 -47.06
CA ILE A 2 -65.04 5.64 -45.69
C ILE A 2 -65.24 4.09 -45.60
N PRO A 3 -64.98 3.41 -44.47
CA PRO A 3 -63.74 2.82 -43.92
C PRO A 3 -63.80 1.26 -43.87
N SER A 4 -62.81 0.58 -43.25
CA SER A 4 -63.00 -0.56 -42.30
C SER A 4 -61.65 -1.28 -42.08
N ARG A 5 -61.03 -1.23 -40.90
CA ARG A 5 -61.33 -1.93 -39.63
C ARG A 5 -60.98 -3.43 -39.60
N TYR A 6 -60.05 -3.73 -38.68
CA TYR A 6 -59.83 -4.93 -37.85
C TYR A 6 -59.93 -6.33 -38.46
N LYS A 7 -58.89 -7.14 -38.21
CA LYS A 7 -59.05 -8.54 -37.81
C LYS A 7 -57.97 -8.95 -36.79
N VAL A 8 -58.40 -8.98 -35.53
CA VAL A 8 -57.86 -9.86 -34.49
C VAL A 8 -58.23 -11.29 -34.89
N LEU A 9 -57.27 -12.22 -34.94
CA LEU A 9 -57.55 -13.65 -34.71
C LEU A 9 -56.32 -14.33 -34.09
N LEU A 10 -56.56 -14.84 -32.88
CA LEU A 10 -55.79 -15.81 -32.11
C LEU A 10 -55.54 -17.09 -32.90
N PHE A 11 -54.32 -17.63 -32.85
CA PHE A 11 -54.10 -19.08 -32.90
C PHE A 11 -52.93 -19.51 -31.98
N LEU A 12 -53.34 -20.07 -30.85
CA LEU A 12 -52.79 -21.21 -30.10
C LEU A 12 -51.44 -21.82 -30.55
N SER A 13 -50.52 -21.80 -29.58
CA SER A 13 -49.73 -22.96 -29.10
C SER A 13 -48.89 -23.74 -30.11
N LEU A 14 -47.58 -23.51 -30.06
CA LEU A 14 -46.60 -24.59 -30.08
C LEU A 14 -45.52 -24.29 -29.04
N MET A 15 -45.58 -25.06 -27.94
CA MET A 15 -44.55 -25.11 -26.92
C MET A 15 -43.27 -25.66 -27.54
N SER A 16 -42.27 -24.82 -27.73
CA SER A 16 -40.88 -25.25 -27.84
C SER A 16 -40.21 -25.01 -26.50
N SER A 17 -39.75 -26.10 -25.89
CA SER A 17 -38.98 -26.14 -24.65
C SER A 17 -37.78 -25.22 -24.74
N TRP A 18 -37.85 -24.07 -24.07
CA TRP A 18 -36.65 -23.33 -23.68
C TRP A 18 -36.30 -23.84 -22.29
N THR A 19 -35.31 -24.71 -22.27
CA THR A 19 -34.58 -25.12 -21.07
C THR A 19 -34.18 -23.88 -20.29
N ILE A 20 -34.73 -23.75 -19.10
CA ILE A 20 -34.23 -22.82 -18.09
C ILE A 20 -32.81 -23.27 -17.76
N VAL A 21 -31.81 -22.54 -18.26
CA VAL A 21 -30.48 -22.55 -17.67
C VAL A 21 -30.65 -21.97 -16.27
N ARG A 22 -30.75 -22.86 -15.29
CA ARG A 22 -30.70 -22.50 -13.88
C ARG A 22 -29.29 -21.97 -13.66
N ALA A 23 -29.18 -20.67 -13.41
CA ALA A 23 -27.96 -20.10 -12.86
C ALA A 23 -27.66 -20.85 -11.56
N GLU A 24 -26.56 -21.59 -11.56
CA GLU A 24 -25.99 -22.20 -10.36
C GLU A 24 -25.80 -21.08 -9.35
N SER A 25 -26.57 -21.12 -8.28
CA SER A 25 -26.43 -20.23 -7.13
C SER A 25 -24.99 -20.29 -6.66
N GLN A 26 -24.35 -19.12 -6.59
CA GLN A 26 -23.14 -18.89 -5.81
C GLN A 26 -23.16 -19.75 -4.55
N SER A 27 -22.15 -20.61 -4.40
CA SER A 27 -21.85 -21.19 -3.11
C SER A 27 -21.66 -20.04 -2.12
N PRO A 28 -22.35 -20.05 -0.96
CA PRO A 28 -22.05 -19.06 0.06
C PRO A 28 -20.59 -19.25 0.48
N ILE A 29 -19.81 -18.18 0.40
CA ILE A 29 -18.54 -18.10 1.14
C ILE A 29 -18.95 -18.20 2.61
N VAL A 30 -18.70 -19.37 3.20
CA VAL A 30 -18.79 -19.54 4.64
C VAL A 30 -17.68 -18.67 5.22
N VAL A 31 -18.06 -17.50 5.73
CA VAL A 31 -17.25 -16.78 6.70
C VAL A 31 -17.32 -17.64 7.95
N GLU A 32 -16.26 -18.41 8.19
CA GLU A 32 -16.03 -19.03 9.49
C GLU A 32 -15.92 -17.87 10.50
N THR A 33 -17.02 -17.65 11.21
CA THR A 33 -17.07 -16.74 12.35
C THR A 33 -16.04 -17.19 13.38
N LEU A 34 -15.28 -16.24 13.92
CA LEU A 34 -14.24 -16.40 14.94
C LEU A 34 -14.72 -16.99 16.30
N ASP A 35 -15.88 -17.63 16.33
CA ASP A 35 -16.47 -18.24 17.53
C ASP A 35 -16.18 -19.75 17.65
N SER A 36 -15.70 -20.42 16.60
CA SER A 36 -15.50 -21.89 16.63
C SER A 36 -14.14 -22.34 17.20
N VAL A 37 -13.16 -21.45 17.32
CA VAL A 37 -11.82 -21.83 17.83
C VAL A 37 -11.76 -21.83 19.37
N ASN A 38 -12.74 -21.21 20.05
CA ASN A 38 -12.75 -21.07 21.51
C ASN A 38 -13.56 -22.16 22.24
N ALA A 39 -14.31 -23.00 21.54
CA ALA A 39 -15.12 -24.05 22.17
C ALA A 39 -14.37 -25.38 22.39
N SER A 40 -13.27 -25.62 21.67
CA SER A 40 -12.46 -26.85 21.83
C SER A 40 -11.45 -26.77 22.97
N ALA A 41 -11.19 -25.57 23.51
CA ALA A 41 -10.22 -25.35 24.59
C ALA A 41 -10.86 -25.40 26.00
N LEU A 42 -12.18 -25.54 26.11
CA LEU A 42 -12.90 -25.42 27.39
C LEU A 42 -13.49 -26.73 27.94
N PHE A 43 -13.18 -27.90 27.37
CA PHE A 43 -13.84 -29.17 27.75
C PHE A 43 -12.92 -30.27 28.31
N VAL A 44 -11.74 -29.94 28.86
CA VAL A 44 -10.94 -30.95 29.58
C VAL A 44 -10.45 -30.43 30.91
N MET A 45 -11.37 -30.01 31.80
CA MET A 45 -11.09 -29.90 33.24
C MET A 45 -12.37 -30.04 34.05
N GLU A 46 -13.13 -31.11 33.84
CA GLU A 46 -14.12 -31.50 34.84
C GLU A 46 -14.28 -33.02 34.82
N THR A 47 -13.54 -33.69 35.70
CA THR A 47 -13.93 -34.90 36.44
C THR A 47 -12.67 -35.49 37.04
N THR A 48 -12.50 -35.32 38.34
CA THR A 48 -11.98 -36.27 39.34
C THR A 48 -11.57 -35.49 40.58
N GLN A 49 -12.57 -35.05 41.33
CA GLN A 49 -12.38 -34.62 42.71
C GLN A 49 -13.24 -35.52 43.58
N GLU A 50 -12.55 -36.43 44.29
CA GLU A 50 -12.92 -37.32 45.41
C GLU A 50 -12.25 -38.69 45.14
N GLN A 51 -11.36 -39.27 45.95
CA GLN A 51 -10.89 -39.11 47.33
C GLN A 51 -9.50 -39.77 47.43
N ILE A 52 -8.69 -39.40 48.44
CA ILE A 52 -7.98 -40.28 49.40
C ILE A 52 -6.81 -39.52 50.06
N LEU A 53 -7.07 -39.14 51.33
CA LEU A 53 -6.25 -39.25 52.55
C LEU A 53 -4.81 -38.69 52.62
N GLU A 54 -4.69 -37.71 53.53
CA GLU A 54 -3.60 -37.39 54.48
C GLU A 54 -2.26 -38.11 54.34
N GLU A 55 -1.20 -37.32 54.12
CA GLU A 55 0.06 -37.46 54.88
C GLU A 55 0.75 -36.09 54.96
N GLU A 56 0.79 -35.54 56.17
CA GLU A 56 1.50 -34.32 56.54
C GLU A 56 2.96 -34.68 56.89
N SER A 57 3.95 -34.09 56.22
CA SER A 57 5.32 -33.98 56.78
C SER A 57 6.08 -32.76 56.27
N ASP A 58 6.52 -31.97 57.24
CA ASP A 58 7.46 -30.84 57.29
C ASP A 58 8.51 -30.67 56.17
N THR A 59 8.47 -29.47 55.53
CA THR A 59 9.52 -28.55 54.98
C THR A 59 10.81 -29.07 54.28
N PRO A 60 11.36 -28.41 53.21
CA PRO A 60 11.26 -27.00 52.82
C PRO A 60 10.85 -26.81 51.34
N THR A 61 9.55 -26.73 51.08
CA THR A 61 9.02 -26.63 49.70
C THR A 61 9.35 -25.30 49.02
N SER A 62 9.66 -24.23 49.77
CA SER A 62 9.89 -22.89 49.24
C SER A 62 11.11 -22.76 48.32
N GLY A 63 12.17 -23.55 48.56
CA GLY A 63 13.39 -23.52 47.75
C GLY A 63 13.19 -24.19 46.38
N SER A 64 12.59 -25.38 46.37
CA SER A 64 12.25 -26.10 45.14
C SER A 64 11.18 -25.39 44.31
N GLU A 65 10.21 -24.75 44.97
CA GLU A 65 9.14 -24.01 44.32
C GLU A 65 9.67 -22.73 43.65
N LEU A 66 10.60 -22.01 44.29
CA LEU A 66 11.32 -20.90 43.67
C LEU A 66 12.21 -21.35 42.51
N GLN A 67 12.87 -22.51 42.64
CA GLN A 67 13.68 -23.10 41.57
C GLN A 67 12.81 -23.42 40.33
N TYR A 68 11.62 -23.97 40.57
CA TYR A 68 10.65 -24.30 39.54
C TYR A 68 10.08 -23.05 38.87
N GLN A 69 9.72 -22.01 39.63
CA GLN A 69 9.31 -20.71 39.08
C GLN A 69 10.39 -20.07 38.23
N MET A 70 11.65 -20.11 38.67
CA MET A 70 12.78 -19.62 37.88
C MET A 70 12.93 -20.36 36.55
N GLN A 71 12.68 -21.67 36.54
CA GLN A 71 12.74 -22.47 35.33
C GLN A 71 11.61 -22.14 34.36
N ILE A 72 10.39 -21.97 34.87
CA ILE A 72 9.23 -21.49 34.07
C ILE A 72 9.51 -20.11 33.48
N LEU A 73 10.01 -19.17 34.30
CA LEU A 73 10.31 -17.82 33.83
C LEU A 73 11.41 -17.81 32.75
N GLN A 74 12.42 -18.68 32.87
CA GLN A 74 13.44 -18.82 31.82
C GLN A 74 12.84 -19.36 30.51
N GLU A 75 11.95 -20.36 30.60
CA GLU A 75 11.25 -20.91 29.44
C GLU A 75 10.34 -19.86 28.79
N GLU A 76 9.61 -19.09 29.59
CA GLU A 76 8.75 -18.02 29.12
C GLU A 76 9.56 -16.89 28.46
N VAL A 77 10.71 -16.50 29.02
CA VAL A 77 11.62 -15.52 28.41
C VAL A 77 12.16 -16.02 27.06
N MET A 78 12.50 -17.31 26.94
CA MET A 78 12.91 -17.90 25.66
C MET A 78 11.77 -17.87 24.64
N ALA A 79 10.54 -18.21 25.06
CA ALA A 79 9.35 -18.16 24.19
C ALA A 79 9.05 -16.73 23.72
N LEU A 80 9.08 -15.75 24.63
CA LEU A 80 8.87 -14.34 24.32
C LEU A 80 9.94 -13.80 23.36
N ARG A 81 11.20 -14.18 23.55
CA ARG A 81 12.27 -13.79 22.63
C ARG A 81 12.06 -14.35 21.23
N GLY A 82 11.66 -15.63 21.12
CA GLY A 82 11.31 -16.23 19.85
C GLY A 82 10.15 -15.50 19.15
N LEU A 83 9.13 -15.10 19.92
CA LEU A 83 8.01 -14.30 19.41
C LEU A 83 8.49 -12.93 18.89
N VAL A 84 9.35 -12.23 19.64
CA VAL A 84 9.91 -10.94 19.22
C VAL A 84 10.71 -11.07 17.93
N GLU A 85 11.54 -12.10 17.81
CA GLU A 85 12.30 -12.37 16.59
C GLU A 85 11.36 -12.65 15.40
N GLN A 86 10.33 -13.47 15.58
CA GLN A 86 9.32 -13.73 14.55
C GLN A 86 8.57 -12.47 14.13
N LEU A 87 8.13 -11.65 15.08
CA LEU A 87 7.44 -10.40 14.81
C LEU A 87 8.35 -9.41 14.08
N SER A 88 9.61 -9.29 14.49
CA SER A 88 10.58 -8.43 13.83
C SER A 88 10.77 -8.81 12.36
N TYR A 89 10.86 -10.11 12.08
CA TYR A 89 10.96 -10.64 10.73
C TYR A 89 9.69 -10.37 9.91
N GLN A 90 8.51 -10.58 10.49
CA GLN A 90 7.24 -10.29 9.83
C GLN A 90 7.12 -8.79 9.49
N ILE A 91 7.48 -7.90 10.42
CA ILE A 91 7.49 -6.45 10.19
C ILE A 91 8.45 -6.10 9.05
N GLN A 92 9.67 -6.63 9.06
CA GLN A 92 10.65 -6.38 8.01
C GLN A 92 10.16 -6.87 6.64
N ARG A 93 9.55 -8.06 6.59
CA ARG A 93 8.96 -8.62 5.37
C ARG A 93 7.79 -7.77 4.86
N HIS A 94 6.89 -7.36 5.75
CA HIS A 94 5.75 -6.53 5.36
C HIS A 94 6.18 -5.15 4.85
N ARG A 95 7.20 -4.53 5.46
CA ARG A 95 7.79 -3.29 4.95
C ARG A 95 8.39 -3.47 3.56
N GLY A 96 9.17 -4.52 3.34
CA GLY A 96 9.73 -4.82 2.01
C GLY A 96 8.64 -5.02 0.95
N ILE A 97 7.57 -5.76 1.26
CA ILE A 97 6.43 -5.95 0.36
C ILE A 97 5.71 -4.62 0.06
N GLN A 98 5.61 -3.72 1.03
CA GLN A 98 5.04 -2.39 0.81
C GLN A 98 5.90 -1.60 -0.17
N ASP A 99 7.21 -1.51 0.09
CA ASP A 99 8.16 -0.82 -0.78
C ASP A 99 8.09 -1.39 -2.21
N ASP A 100 8.21 -2.71 -2.38
CA ASP A 100 8.11 -3.37 -3.69
C ASP A 100 6.78 -3.09 -4.41
N ARG A 101 5.67 -3.02 -3.67
CA ARG A 101 4.36 -2.72 -4.24
C ARG A 101 4.26 -1.27 -4.71
N TYR A 102 4.92 -0.32 -4.03
CA TYR A 102 5.04 1.06 -4.53
C TYR A 102 5.84 1.11 -5.82
N LEU A 103 6.96 0.39 -5.89
CA LEU A 103 7.82 0.32 -7.07
C LEU A 103 7.08 -0.27 -8.28
N GLU A 104 6.30 -1.34 -8.06
CA GLU A 104 5.49 -1.96 -9.12
C GLU A 104 4.31 -1.07 -9.54
N LEU A 105 3.68 -0.37 -8.60
CA LEU A 105 2.59 0.55 -8.91
C LEU A 105 3.08 1.70 -9.78
N ASP A 106 4.26 2.24 -9.49
CA ASP A 106 4.90 3.28 -10.31
C ASP A 106 5.17 2.77 -11.74
N ARG A 107 5.80 1.60 -11.86
CA ARG A 107 6.06 0.97 -13.17
C ARG A 107 4.76 0.70 -13.96
N ARG A 108 3.72 0.22 -13.30
CA ARG A 108 2.43 -0.05 -13.96
C ARG A 108 1.71 1.24 -14.36
N LEU A 109 1.76 2.27 -13.52
CA LEU A 109 1.22 3.59 -13.85
C LEU A 109 1.95 4.21 -15.05
N GLN A 110 3.27 4.06 -15.14
CA GLN A 110 4.06 4.48 -16.30
C GLN A 110 3.61 3.75 -17.58
N ASN A 111 3.42 2.42 -17.49
CA ASN A 111 2.95 1.65 -18.63
C ASN A 111 1.54 2.04 -19.07
N LEU A 112 0.67 2.44 -18.14
CA LEU A 112 -0.67 2.92 -18.46
C LEU A 112 -0.66 4.36 -19.03
N GLY A 113 0.21 5.23 -18.53
CA GLY A 113 0.43 6.58 -19.08
C GLY A 113 0.89 6.52 -20.53
N ASN A 114 1.89 5.68 -20.82
CA ASN A 114 2.42 5.52 -22.17
C ASN A 114 1.46 4.74 -23.10
N ALA A 115 0.74 3.74 -22.59
CA ALA A 115 -0.24 2.99 -23.39
C ALA A 115 -1.49 3.82 -23.71
N SER A 116 -1.83 4.84 -22.91
CA SER A 116 -2.98 5.71 -23.17
C SER A 116 -2.74 6.74 -24.29
N LEU A 117 -1.48 6.99 -24.67
CA LEU A 117 -1.11 7.87 -25.80
C LEU A 117 -1.01 7.12 -27.14
N LEU A 118 -1.07 5.78 -27.11
CA LEU A 118 -1.08 4.93 -28.30
C LEU A 118 -2.39 4.17 -28.37
N GLY A 119 -3.45 4.86 -28.79
CA GLY A 119 -4.62 4.16 -29.33
C GLY A 119 -4.21 3.27 -30.52
N PRO A 120 -4.97 2.21 -30.86
CA PRO A 120 -4.63 1.36 -31.99
C PRO A 120 -4.79 2.17 -33.29
N THR A 121 -3.70 2.76 -33.77
CA THR A 121 -3.63 3.27 -35.14
C THR A 121 -3.43 2.07 -36.05
N GLU A 122 -4.53 1.64 -36.67
CA GLU A 122 -4.46 0.87 -37.90
C GLU A 122 -3.58 1.61 -38.91
N GLN A 123 -2.60 0.87 -39.41
CA GLN A 123 -1.69 1.26 -40.47
C GLN A 123 -2.44 1.80 -41.68
N SER A 124 -2.20 3.07 -42.02
CA SER A 124 -2.36 3.60 -43.37
C SER A 124 -1.36 4.73 -43.54
N SER A 125 -0.52 4.56 -44.55
CA SER A 125 0.64 5.37 -44.89
C SER A 125 0.31 6.80 -45.28
N ASP A 126 1.28 7.67 -44.94
CA ASP A 126 1.63 8.92 -45.60
C ASP A 126 0.89 10.20 -45.16
N SER A 127 1.46 10.89 -44.17
CA SER A 127 1.62 12.35 -44.19
C SER A 127 2.59 12.79 -43.09
N VAL A 128 3.53 13.63 -43.50
CA VAL A 128 4.65 14.20 -42.75
C VAL A 128 4.19 14.84 -41.43
N PRO A 129 4.77 14.48 -40.26
CA PRO A 129 4.66 15.31 -39.08
C PRO A 129 5.63 16.50 -39.20
N SER A 130 5.10 17.72 -39.16
CA SER A 130 5.89 18.89 -38.74
C SER A 130 6.30 18.67 -37.30
N ALA A 131 7.52 18.18 -37.12
CA ALA A 131 8.23 18.16 -35.86
C ALA A 131 8.70 19.61 -35.61
N GLU A 132 7.87 20.38 -34.90
CA GLU A 132 8.34 21.62 -34.27
C GLU A 132 8.99 21.27 -32.93
N LEU A 133 10.33 21.39 -32.95
CA LEU A 133 11.24 21.57 -31.83
C LEU A 133 11.57 20.31 -30.99
N ASP A 134 12.12 19.31 -31.67
CA ASP A 134 13.23 18.54 -31.11
C ASP A 134 14.47 19.45 -31.02
N THR A 135 14.66 20.11 -29.87
CA THR A 135 16.03 20.35 -29.41
C THR A 135 16.60 19.01 -28.98
N GLU A 136 17.16 18.27 -29.94
CA GLU A 136 18.27 17.36 -29.70
C GLU A 136 19.41 18.17 -29.09
N SER A 137 19.31 18.43 -27.79
CA SER A 137 20.49 18.49 -26.96
C SER A 137 21.12 17.10 -27.03
N GLU A 138 22.45 17.02 -27.13
CA GLU A 138 23.25 15.82 -26.83
C GLU A 138 23.12 15.45 -25.33
N GLY A 139 21.91 15.55 -24.77
CA GLY A 139 21.52 15.29 -23.40
C GLY A 139 20.79 13.96 -23.31
N GLN A 140 20.92 13.33 -22.15
CA GLN A 140 20.21 12.09 -21.85
C GLN A 140 18.70 12.36 -21.87
N THR A 141 17.91 11.43 -22.43
CA THR A 141 16.45 11.57 -22.44
C THR A 141 15.89 11.67 -21.02
N GLU A 142 14.76 12.35 -20.84
CA GLU A 142 14.09 12.50 -19.54
C GLU A 142 13.93 11.15 -18.83
N GLN A 143 13.43 10.15 -19.57
CA GLN A 143 13.24 8.79 -19.05
C GLN A 143 14.58 8.13 -18.66
N ALA A 144 15.66 8.39 -19.39
CA ALA A 144 16.99 7.85 -19.04
C ALA A 144 17.51 8.46 -17.73
N LEU A 145 17.38 9.77 -17.55
CA LEU A 145 17.74 10.46 -16.31
C LEU A 145 16.91 9.95 -15.12
N TYR A 146 15.59 9.76 -15.34
CA TYR A 146 14.70 9.22 -14.32
C TYR A 146 15.13 7.82 -13.90
N ASN A 147 15.36 6.93 -14.88
CA ASN A 147 15.79 5.57 -14.62
C ASN A 147 17.16 5.51 -13.93
N ALA A 148 18.10 6.38 -14.29
CA ALA A 148 19.41 6.46 -13.66
C ALA A 148 19.31 6.88 -12.19
N GLY A 149 18.52 7.92 -11.90
CA GLY A 149 18.23 8.35 -10.53
C GLY A 149 17.56 7.24 -9.72
N TYR A 150 16.50 6.64 -10.27
CA TYR A 150 15.76 5.57 -9.63
C TYR A 150 16.60 4.31 -9.35
N ASN A 151 17.46 3.90 -10.28
CA ASN A 151 18.40 2.80 -10.04
C ASN A 151 19.37 3.11 -8.91
N SER A 152 19.83 4.35 -8.81
CA SER A 152 20.71 4.79 -7.72
C SER A 152 19.99 4.76 -6.36
N ILE A 153 18.69 5.06 -6.30
CA ILE A 153 17.87 4.89 -5.09
C ILE A 153 17.86 3.41 -4.65
N LYS A 154 17.62 2.49 -5.60
CA LYS A 154 17.60 1.05 -5.32
C LYS A 154 18.94 0.54 -4.79
N GLU A 155 20.03 1.10 -5.29
CA GLU A 155 21.40 0.81 -4.87
C GLU A 155 21.83 1.59 -3.61
N ARG A 156 20.91 2.37 -3.02
CA ARG A 156 21.14 3.25 -1.86
C ARG A 156 22.24 4.29 -2.07
N ARG A 157 22.55 4.63 -3.32
CA ARG A 157 23.42 5.75 -3.70
C ARG A 157 22.56 7.02 -3.76
N PHE A 158 22.25 7.55 -2.58
CA PHE A 158 21.30 8.66 -2.43
C PHE A 158 21.78 9.97 -3.06
N ASP A 159 23.08 10.28 -2.92
CA ASP A 159 23.65 11.49 -3.51
C ASP A 159 23.59 11.44 -5.05
N ASP A 160 24.03 10.33 -5.66
CA ASP A 160 23.92 10.10 -7.11
C ASP A 160 22.46 10.17 -7.58
N ALA A 161 21.53 9.60 -6.81
CA ALA A 161 20.11 9.65 -7.14
C ALA A 161 19.60 11.09 -7.20
N ILE A 162 19.92 11.91 -6.19
CA ILE A 162 19.52 13.31 -6.15
C ILE A 162 20.14 14.09 -7.33
N GLU A 163 21.41 13.83 -7.67
CA GLU A 163 22.09 14.49 -8.80
C GLU A 163 21.37 14.20 -10.13
N GLN A 164 21.08 12.93 -10.42
CA GLN A 164 20.40 12.56 -11.67
C GLN A 164 18.98 13.11 -11.75
N LEU A 165 18.25 13.10 -10.64
CA LEU A 165 16.88 13.61 -10.59
C LEU A 165 16.83 15.15 -10.67
N LYS A 166 17.80 15.86 -10.10
CA LYS A 166 17.94 17.31 -10.29
C LYS A 166 18.27 17.65 -11.74
N LEU A 167 19.18 16.90 -12.36
CA LEU A 167 19.50 17.07 -13.77
C LEU A 167 18.28 16.85 -14.68
N LEU A 168 17.42 15.88 -14.34
CA LEU A 168 16.13 15.70 -15.02
C LEU A 168 15.27 16.95 -14.93
N ILE A 169 15.07 17.49 -13.72
CA ILE A 169 14.24 18.67 -13.48
C ILE A 169 14.80 19.90 -14.22
N GLU A 170 16.13 20.05 -14.27
CA GLU A 170 16.78 21.16 -14.96
C GLU A 170 16.61 21.09 -16.49
N GLN A 171 16.70 19.89 -17.08
CA GLN A 171 16.57 19.69 -18.53
C GLN A 171 15.12 19.60 -18.99
N TYR A 172 14.24 19.09 -18.14
CA TYR A 172 12.83 18.81 -18.43
C TYR A 172 11.96 19.35 -17.29
N PRO A 173 11.81 20.67 -17.11
CA PRO A 173 11.08 21.25 -15.98
C PRO A 173 9.56 21.03 -16.00
N ASP A 174 9.00 20.73 -17.17
CA ASP A 174 7.57 20.44 -17.38
C ASP A 174 7.36 19.04 -17.98
N GLY A 175 8.39 18.18 -17.91
CA GLY A 175 8.35 16.83 -18.46
C GLY A 175 7.50 15.85 -17.64
N ASP A 176 7.18 14.71 -18.25
CA ASP A 176 6.27 13.69 -17.70
C ASP A 176 6.80 13.07 -16.38
N PHE A 177 8.11 13.06 -16.21
CA PHE A 177 8.81 12.52 -15.04
C PHE A 177 9.18 13.58 -14.00
N THR A 178 9.00 14.87 -14.28
CA THR A 178 9.41 15.95 -13.36
C THR A 178 8.76 15.83 -11.98
N ALA A 179 7.45 15.64 -11.93
CA ALA A 179 6.72 15.45 -10.68
C ALA A 179 7.21 14.19 -9.93
N ASN A 180 7.56 13.14 -10.67
CA ASN A 180 8.12 11.91 -10.11
C ASN A 180 9.53 12.14 -9.56
N ALA A 181 10.35 12.96 -10.23
CA ALA A 181 11.69 13.31 -9.77
C ALA A 181 11.64 14.11 -8.46
N TYR A 182 10.78 15.13 -8.36
CA TYR A 182 10.56 15.84 -7.10
C TYR A 182 10.07 14.90 -5.98
N TYR A 183 9.14 13.99 -6.28
CA TYR A 183 8.65 12.99 -5.33
C TYR A 183 9.82 12.14 -4.78
N TRP A 184 10.67 11.60 -5.66
CA TRP A 184 11.80 10.77 -5.26
C TRP A 184 12.89 11.54 -4.52
N ILE A 185 13.19 12.78 -4.92
CA ILE A 185 14.10 13.65 -4.17
C ILE A 185 13.58 13.81 -2.73
N GLY A 186 12.28 14.03 -2.56
CA GLY A 186 11.63 14.11 -1.26
C GLY A 186 11.82 12.86 -0.41
N GLU A 187 11.52 11.69 -0.98
CA GLU A 187 11.69 10.39 -0.34
C GLU A 187 13.14 10.11 0.05
N VAL A 188 14.09 10.40 -0.86
CA VAL A 188 15.51 10.16 -0.66
C VAL A 188 16.04 11.01 0.49
N HIS A 189 15.76 12.31 0.49
CA HIS A 189 16.17 13.21 1.58
C HIS A 189 15.63 12.76 2.94
N ALA A 190 14.41 12.22 2.99
CA ALA A 190 13.83 11.68 4.22
C ALA A 190 14.42 10.32 4.65
N ALA A 191 15.03 9.56 3.72
CA ALA A 191 15.55 8.21 3.95
C ALA A 191 17.07 8.13 4.18
N MET A 192 17.81 9.22 3.96
CA MET A 192 19.26 9.27 4.19
C MET A 192 19.63 8.97 5.65
N PRO A 193 20.85 8.48 5.94
CA PRO A 193 21.31 8.24 7.32
C PRO A 193 21.26 9.48 8.22
N GLN A 194 21.45 10.66 7.62
CA GLN A 194 21.21 11.96 8.24
C GLN A 194 20.13 12.67 7.38
N PRO A 195 18.84 12.50 7.72
CA PRO A 195 17.76 13.02 6.90
C PRO A 195 17.76 14.54 6.84
N ASP A 196 17.62 15.09 5.62
CA ASP A 196 17.33 16.51 5.42
C ASP A 196 15.82 16.67 5.23
N LEU A 197 15.11 16.77 6.35
CA LEU A 197 13.64 16.82 6.35
C LEU A 197 13.09 18.11 5.72
N GLU A 198 13.86 19.19 5.72
CA GLU A 198 13.42 20.45 5.11
C GLU A 198 13.52 20.38 3.59
N GLN A 199 14.60 19.80 3.04
CA GLN A 199 14.67 19.49 1.61
C GLN A 199 13.59 18.48 1.19
N ALA A 200 13.36 17.46 2.01
CA ALA A 200 12.29 16.49 1.77
C ALA A 200 10.92 17.18 1.68
N ARG A 201 10.64 18.08 2.63
CA ARG A 201 9.40 18.87 2.68
C ARG A 201 9.25 19.74 1.42
N GLN A 202 10.30 20.47 1.05
CA GLN A 202 10.28 21.37 -0.11
C GLN A 202 10.00 20.63 -1.42
N ALA A 203 10.68 19.49 -1.63
CA ALA A 203 10.49 18.69 -2.83
C ALA A 203 9.06 18.11 -2.92
N LEU A 204 8.50 17.61 -1.81
CA LEU A 204 7.14 17.09 -1.79
C LEU A 204 6.08 18.17 -1.99
N VAL A 205 6.29 19.37 -1.42
CA VAL A 205 5.45 20.54 -1.69
C VAL A 205 5.47 20.91 -3.17
N GLN A 206 6.64 20.85 -3.82
CA GLN A 206 6.75 21.13 -5.24
C GLN A 206 5.92 20.16 -6.11
N VAL A 207 5.77 18.89 -5.70
CA VAL A 207 4.86 17.95 -6.38
C VAL A 207 3.41 18.41 -6.25
N ILE A 208 2.98 18.79 -5.05
CA ILE A 208 1.58 19.12 -4.74
C ILE A 208 1.16 20.44 -5.39
N ASP A 209 2.01 21.47 -5.25
CA ASP A 209 1.68 22.83 -5.67
C ASP A 209 2.08 23.10 -7.12
N GLY A 210 3.20 22.50 -7.58
CA GLY A 210 3.74 22.69 -8.93
C GLY A 210 3.14 21.75 -9.97
N PHE A 211 2.69 20.56 -9.57
CA PHE A 211 2.17 19.53 -10.49
C PHE A 211 0.82 18.96 -10.00
N PRO A 212 -0.23 19.80 -9.83
CA PRO A 212 -1.49 19.40 -9.19
C PRO A 212 -2.25 18.28 -9.92
N GLU A 213 -2.02 18.11 -11.22
CA GLU A 213 -2.63 17.06 -12.05
C GLU A 213 -1.82 15.74 -12.02
N SER A 214 -0.66 15.72 -11.38
CA SER A 214 0.19 14.53 -11.34
C SER A 214 -0.47 13.41 -10.53
N ASN A 215 -0.32 12.18 -11.02
CA ASN A 215 -0.73 10.98 -10.28
C ASN A 215 0.06 10.79 -8.97
N LYS A 216 1.16 11.53 -8.75
CA LYS A 216 1.96 11.51 -7.53
C LYS A 216 1.46 12.43 -6.43
N VAL A 217 0.53 13.33 -6.70
CA VAL A 217 0.02 14.28 -5.69
C VAL A 217 -0.56 13.58 -4.45
N PRO A 218 -1.38 12.53 -4.55
CA PRO A 218 -1.89 11.83 -3.37
C PRO A 218 -0.76 11.24 -2.52
N ASP A 219 0.19 10.56 -3.15
CA ASP A 219 1.30 9.90 -2.47
C ASP A 219 2.25 10.94 -1.85
N ALA A 220 2.58 12.01 -2.58
CA ALA A 220 3.37 13.12 -2.09
C ALA A 220 2.71 13.79 -0.87
N SER A 221 1.39 13.95 -0.88
CA SER A 221 0.64 14.50 0.25
C SER A 221 0.75 13.61 1.49
N PHE A 222 0.60 12.29 1.34
CA PHE A 222 0.83 11.38 2.46
C PHE A 222 2.27 11.46 3.00
N LYS A 223 3.27 11.45 2.11
CA LYS A 223 4.68 11.55 2.50
C LYS A 223 4.99 12.87 3.18
N LEU A 224 4.42 13.99 2.72
CA LEU A 224 4.61 15.31 3.34
C LEU A 224 4.05 15.33 4.78
N GLY A 225 2.89 14.71 5.00
CA GLY A 225 2.35 14.52 6.35
C GLY A 225 3.29 13.75 7.27
N LYS A 226 3.92 12.67 6.77
CA LYS A 226 4.96 11.95 7.52
C LYS A 226 6.20 12.80 7.76
N VAL A 227 6.65 13.58 6.79
CA VAL A 227 7.80 14.48 6.96
C VAL A 227 7.53 15.49 8.07
N TYR A 228 6.33 16.09 8.14
CA TYR A 228 5.97 16.95 9.26
C TYR A 228 6.06 16.25 10.62
N HIS A 229 5.64 14.98 10.69
CA HIS A 229 5.76 14.21 11.92
C HIS A 229 7.22 13.97 12.29
N LEU A 230 8.06 13.58 11.31
CA LEU A 230 9.50 13.36 11.51
C LEU A 230 10.24 14.64 11.92
N MET A 231 9.76 15.81 11.50
CA MET A 231 10.28 17.12 11.92
C MET A 231 9.89 17.48 13.37
N GLY A 232 9.05 16.67 14.02
CA GLY A 232 8.55 16.91 15.37
C GLY A 232 7.30 17.81 15.43
N ASP A 233 6.78 18.27 14.28
CA ASP A 233 5.54 19.05 14.23
C ASP A 233 4.32 18.12 14.16
N CYS A 234 4.06 17.45 15.28
CA CYS A 234 3.01 16.46 15.33
C CYS A 234 1.61 17.04 15.11
N GLY A 235 1.34 18.25 15.64
CA GLY A 235 0.05 18.92 15.47
C GLY A 235 -0.26 19.17 13.99
N ARG A 236 0.72 19.69 13.24
CA ARG A 236 0.60 19.89 11.80
C ARG A 236 0.49 18.57 11.05
N ALA A 237 1.31 17.58 11.41
CA ALA A 237 1.27 16.26 10.80
C ALA A 237 -0.11 15.60 10.93
N LYS A 238 -0.68 15.61 12.14
CA LYS A 238 -2.00 15.05 12.44
C LYS A 238 -3.09 15.74 11.61
N ALA A 239 -3.13 17.07 11.63
CA ALA A 239 -4.13 17.83 10.87
C ALA A 239 -4.01 17.57 9.35
N PHE A 240 -2.78 17.55 8.83
CA PHE A 240 -2.52 17.34 7.41
C PHE A 240 -2.86 15.91 6.98
N LEU A 241 -2.44 14.89 7.72
CA LEU A 241 -2.75 13.49 7.41
C LEU A 241 -4.26 13.20 7.51
N GLN A 242 -4.98 13.86 8.43
CA GLN A 242 -6.44 13.77 8.48
C GLN A 242 -7.09 14.36 7.22
N GLN A 243 -6.52 15.44 6.67
CA GLN A 243 -6.97 15.97 5.39
C GLN A 243 -6.66 15.00 4.25
N VAL A 244 -5.46 14.41 4.20
CA VAL A 244 -5.08 13.41 3.19
C VAL A 244 -6.03 12.21 3.23
N ALA A 245 -6.33 11.68 4.43
CA ALA A 245 -7.29 10.60 4.63
C ALA A 245 -8.65 10.91 4.02
N ARG A 246 -9.19 12.11 4.27
CA ARG A 246 -10.49 12.54 3.73
C ARG A 246 -10.49 12.83 2.24
N VAL A 247 -9.48 13.55 1.74
CA VAL A 247 -9.41 13.99 0.34
C VAL A 247 -9.14 12.80 -0.59
N TYR A 248 -8.33 11.84 -0.14
CA TYR A 248 -7.90 10.69 -0.92
C TYR A 248 -8.46 9.36 -0.37
N GLU A 249 -9.66 9.38 0.21
CA GLU A 249 -10.32 8.23 0.88
C GLU A 249 -10.31 6.95 0.04
N THR A 250 -10.55 7.08 -1.27
CA THR A 250 -10.59 5.94 -2.20
C THR A 250 -9.23 5.56 -2.79
N LYS A 251 -8.16 6.28 -2.45
CA LYS A 251 -6.80 6.05 -2.93
C LYS A 251 -5.96 5.40 -1.83
N SER A 252 -4.86 4.78 -2.25
CA SER A 252 -3.85 4.24 -1.33
C SER A 252 -3.40 5.27 -0.29
N ALA A 253 -3.09 6.49 -0.73
CA ALA A 253 -2.62 7.58 0.12
C ALA A 253 -3.56 7.88 1.31
N GLY A 254 -4.88 7.89 1.10
CA GLY A 254 -5.84 8.11 2.18
C GLY A 254 -5.82 6.98 3.20
N GLN A 255 -5.88 5.73 2.75
CA GLN A 255 -5.81 4.54 3.62
C GLN A 255 -4.49 4.43 4.39
N LEU A 256 -3.40 4.92 3.81
CA LEU A 256 -2.09 4.96 4.45
C LEU A 256 -2.03 6.06 5.50
N ALA A 257 -2.63 7.22 5.22
CA ALA A 257 -2.72 8.31 6.18
C ALA A 257 -3.55 7.90 7.40
N GLU A 258 -4.69 7.23 7.21
CA GLU A 258 -5.52 6.69 8.30
C GLU A 258 -4.74 5.71 9.18
N ARG A 259 -4.07 4.74 8.56
CA ARG A 259 -3.23 3.77 9.28
C ARG A 259 -2.10 4.46 10.05
N TYR A 260 -1.41 5.40 9.42
CA TYR A 260 -0.32 6.13 10.07
C TYR A 260 -0.81 6.97 11.26
N LEU A 261 -1.99 7.60 11.13
CA LEU A 261 -2.64 8.32 12.24
C LEU A 261 -2.96 7.41 13.41
N ALA A 262 -3.44 6.19 13.15
CA ALA A 262 -3.77 5.22 14.19
C ALA A 262 -2.53 4.62 14.86
N ASP A 263 -1.50 4.31 14.07
CA ASP A 263 -0.37 3.49 14.53
C ASP A 263 0.81 4.32 15.04
N GLN A 264 1.00 5.55 14.57
CA GLN A 264 2.27 6.29 14.74
C GLN A 264 2.11 7.68 15.35
N ILE A 265 0.91 8.26 15.32
CA ILE A 265 0.66 9.61 15.84
C ILE A 265 -0.02 9.50 17.20
N ASP A 266 0.80 9.52 18.26
CA ASP A 266 0.34 9.67 19.64
C ASP A 266 0.64 11.09 20.13
N CYS A 267 -0.28 11.97 19.76
CA CYS A 267 -0.34 13.39 20.09
C CYS A 267 -1.81 13.71 20.35
#